data_AF-A0A523AED2-F1
#
_entry.id   AF-A0A523AED2-F1
#
_cell.length_a   1.000
_cell.length_b   1.000
_cell.length_c   1.000
_cell.angle_alpha   90.00
_cell.angle_beta   90.00
_cell.angle_gamma   90.00
#
_symmetry.space_group_name_H-M   'P 1'
#
loop_
_entity.id
_entity.type
_entity.pdbx_description
1 polymer ?
#
loop_
_entity_poly.entity_id
_entity_poly.type
_entity_poly.pdbx_seq_one_letter_code
_entity_poly.pdbx_strand_id
1 'polypeptide(L)'
;KVGDRVGVVSWNTHRFYELYFGIPGIGAVLLQMNLRLHPEEMLYVVKHSGARLFFVDESLLPLVIPLVEAVKGAKFVVMSDEKPPETFFETYSYEDLLKEQDEKYDFPVLDERSAYSACYTSGTTGKPKGVYYSHRSIVLHSVAIFTALSISKSDVFMQIVPMFHASGWGGFFAATIAGGKIVFPGRFMLDDLKPVVDLILAENVTVTAGAPAIFIPMLNYLQKLENKPKFNLRAFSGATEPPLAMMKGLKEFGIEIIHAYGATETSPLVCYNFLKPELETLGDEEKWEIRRKQGIPVFGTDVKIVDESGRELPWDGKTIGELCIRGLWVTGEYYKD
;
A
#
# COMPACT_ATOMS: atom_id res chain seq x y z
N LYS A 1 12.67 17.71 11.26
CA LYS A 1 14.00 17.25 11.76
C LYS A 1 13.97 15.73 11.84
N VAL A 2 15.13 15.10 12.04
CA VAL A 2 15.22 13.64 12.23
C VAL A 2 14.23 13.19 13.31
N GLY A 3 13.46 12.15 13.01
CA GLY A 3 12.43 11.58 13.88
C GLY A 3 11.09 12.33 13.90
N ASP A 4 10.96 13.53 13.33
CA ASP A 4 9.67 14.23 13.26
C ASP A 4 8.69 13.48 12.35
N ARG A 5 7.41 13.43 12.73
CA ARG A 5 6.36 12.80 11.92
C ARG A 5 5.71 13.84 11.01
N VAL A 6 5.61 13.51 9.74
CA VAL A 6 5.01 14.35 8.70
C VAL A 6 3.81 13.61 8.12
N GLY A 7 2.61 14.14 8.34
CA GLY A 7 1.38 13.55 7.84
C GLY A 7 1.23 13.77 6.35
N VAL A 8 0.82 12.76 5.60
CA VAL A 8 0.52 12.88 4.17
C VAL A 8 -0.91 12.46 3.91
N VAL A 9 -1.72 13.43 3.46
CA VAL A 9 -3.14 13.30 3.13
C VAL A 9 -3.26 13.46 1.61
N SER A 10 -3.08 12.36 0.88
CA SER A 10 -3.00 12.40 -0.59
C SER A 10 -3.56 11.16 -1.26
N TRP A 11 -4.01 11.33 -2.49
CA TRP A 11 -4.28 10.24 -3.43
C TRP A 11 -2.96 9.64 -3.95
N ASN A 12 -3.06 8.54 -4.70
CA ASN A 12 -1.89 7.96 -5.36
C ASN A 12 -1.46 8.89 -6.50
N THR A 13 -0.44 9.71 -6.26
CA THR A 13 0.08 10.72 -7.19
C THR A 13 1.61 10.70 -7.17
N HIS A 14 2.24 11.34 -8.16
CA HIS A 14 3.69 11.50 -8.20
C HIS A 14 4.23 12.28 -6.98
N ARG A 15 3.49 13.28 -6.47
CA ARG A 15 3.90 14.01 -5.25
C ARG A 15 3.90 13.13 -4.01
N PHE A 16 2.92 12.22 -3.86
CA PHE A 16 2.98 11.26 -2.75
C PHE A 16 4.18 10.32 -2.90
N TYR A 17 4.50 9.91 -4.13
CA TYR A 17 5.72 9.14 -4.41
C TYR A 17 6.99 9.92 -4.03
N GLU A 18 7.11 11.19 -4.41
CA GLU A 18 8.22 12.07 -4.03
C GLU A 18 8.37 12.16 -2.51
N LEU A 19 7.26 12.36 -1.79
CA LEU A 19 7.24 12.45 -0.34
C LEU A 19 7.68 11.15 0.35
N TYR A 20 7.42 9.99 -0.25
CA TYR A 20 7.92 8.71 0.24
C TYR A 20 9.45 8.64 0.25
N PHE A 21 10.15 9.39 -0.59
CA PHE A 21 11.61 9.47 -0.56
C PHE A 21 12.12 10.72 0.16
N GLY A 22 11.48 11.87 -0.04
CA GLY A 22 11.90 13.15 0.52
C GLY A 22 11.81 13.21 2.05
N ILE A 23 10.67 12.79 2.63
CA ILE A 23 10.47 12.83 4.08
C ILE A 23 11.43 11.86 4.79
N PRO A 24 11.48 10.56 4.42
CA PRO A 24 12.39 9.63 5.08
C PRO A 24 13.86 9.87 4.74
N GLY A 25 14.15 10.43 3.57
CA GLY A 25 15.51 10.78 3.15
C GLY A 25 16.19 11.74 4.12
N ILE A 26 15.45 12.69 4.69
CA ILE A 26 15.98 13.61 5.72
C ILE A 26 15.93 13.04 7.15
N GLY A 27 15.56 11.76 7.29
CA GLY A 27 15.38 11.06 8.56
C GLY A 27 14.10 11.41 9.32
N ALA A 28 13.13 12.08 8.69
CA ALA A 28 11.79 12.26 9.23
C ALA A 28 10.93 11.03 8.93
N VAL A 29 9.78 10.89 9.60
CA VAL A 29 8.89 9.73 9.44
C VAL A 29 7.67 10.13 8.64
N LEU A 30 7.44 9.48 7.50
CA LEU A 30 6.21 9.66 6.74
C LEU A 30 5.05 9.00 7.48
N LEU A 31 4.10 9.79 7.95
CA LEU A 31 2.86 9.30 8.57
C LEU A 31 1.77 9.18 7.51
N GLN A 32 1.37 7.94 7.25
CA GLN A 32 0.31 7.60 6.30
C GLN A 32 -1.05 7.99 6.87
N MET A 33 -1.66 9.06 6.39
CA MET A 33 -2.97 9.51 6.86
C MET A 33 -4.07 8.81 6.07
N ASN A 34 -4.72 7.83 6.69
CA ASN A 34 -5.82 7.11 6.06
C ASN A 34 -7.04 8.02 5.87
N LEU A 35 -7.39 8.25 4.61
CA LEU A 35 -8.47 9.16 4.20
C LEU A 35 -9.87 8.68 4.60
N ARG A 36 -9.99 7.42 5.03
CA ARG A 36 -11.27 6.79 5.40
C ARG A 36 -11.51 6.77 6.91
N LEU A 37 -10.56 7.27 7.71
CA LEU A 37 -10.75 7.35 9.16
C LEU A 37 -11.82 8.36 9.52
N HIS A 38 -12.57 8.07 10.59
CA HIS A 38 -13.47 9.06 11.16
C HIS A 38 -12.65 10.25 11.68
N PRO A 39 -13.15 11.51 11.62
CA PRO A 39 -12.38 12.68 12.06
C PRO A 39 -11.80 12.57 13.47
N GLU A 40 -12.51 11.93 14.40
CA GLU A 40 -12.02 11.70 15.77
C GLU A 40 -10.81 10.75 15.82
N GLU A 41 -10.83 9.68 15.03
CA GLU A 41 -9.72 8.74 14.91
C GLU A 41 -8.51 9.40 14.25
N MET A 42 -8.75 10.18 13.20
CA MET A 42 -7.71 10.96 12.54
C MET A 42 -7.04 11.92 13.52
N LEU A 43 -7.84 12.62 14.35
CA LEU A 43 -7.31 13.50 15.37
C LEU A 43 -6.51 12.75 16.44
N TYR A 44 -6.98 11.57 16.84
CA TYR A 44 -6.22 10.70 17.73
C TYR A 44 -4.88 10.30 17.13
N VAL A 45 -4.84 9.84 15.88
CA VAL A 45 -3.60 9.48 15.17
C VAL A 45 -2.62 10.64 15.16
N VAL A 46 -3.08 11.85 14.85
CA VAL A 46 -2.24 13.05 14.82
C VAL A 46 -1.70 13.40 16.20
N LYS A 47 -2.54 13.38 17.25
CA LYS A 47 -2.10 13.65 18.62
C LYS A 47 -1.13 12.58 19.14
N HIS A 48 -1.42 11.32 18.85
CA HIS A 48 -0.62 10.17 19.30
C HIS A 48 0.76 10.13 18.64
N SER A 49 0.80 10.34 17.33
CA SER A 49 2.03 10.45 16.55
C SER A 49 2.79 11.74 16.87
N GLY A 50 2.10 12.82 17.24
CA GLY A 50 2.70 14.14 17.44
C GLY A 50 3.08 14.85 16.14
N ALA A 51 2.49 14.46 15.01
CA ALA A 51 2.71 15.13 13.72
C ALA A 51 2.24 16.59 13.76
N ARG A 52 3.05 17.49 13.20
CA ARG A 52 2.75 18.95 13.13
C ARG A 52 2.97 19.56 11.75
N LEU A 53 3.39 18.77 10.76
CA LEU A 53 3.52 19.18 9.37
C LEU A 53 2.71 18.21 8.54
N PHE A 54 1.88 18.75 7.64
CA PHE A 54 0.99 17.96 6.79
C PHE A 54 1.15 18.37 5.33
N PHE A 55 1.37 17.39 4.45
CA PHE A 55 1.21 17.55 3.02
C PHE A 55 -0.18 17.09 2.63
N VAL A 56 -0.90 17.94 1.91
CA VAL A 56 -2.33 17.75 1.63
C VAL A 56 -2.59 17.97 0.16
N ASP A 57 -3.17 16.97 -0.50
CA ASP A 57 -3.74 17.14 -1.84
C ASP A 57 -4.86 18.19 -1.79
N GLU A 58 -4.90 19.11 -2.74
CA GLU A 58 -5.87 20.22 -2.74
C GLU A 58 -7.33 19.74 -2.61
N SER A 59 -7.67 18.59 -3.21
CA SER A 59 -9.03 18.04 -3.18
C SER A 59 -9.40 17.46 -1.82
N LEU A 60 -8.43 17.30 -0.92
CA LEU A 60 -8.55 16.73 0.42
C LEU A 60 -8.43 17.77 1.53
N LEU A 61 -8.30 19.06 1.20
CA LEU A 61 -8.26 20.16 2.18
C LEU A 61 -9.40 20.11 3.23
N PRO A 62 -10.66 19.78 2.88
CA PRO A 62 -11.71 19.67 3.88
C PRO A 62 -11.44 18.63 4.98
N LEU A 63 -10.66 17.58 4.70
CA LEU A 63 -10.34 16.54 5.68
C LEU A 63 -9.40 17.02 6.79
N VAL A 64 -8.59 18.06 6.52
CA VAL A 64 -7.61 18.55 7.51
C VAL A 64 -8.13 19.71 8.36
N ILE A 65 -9.31 20.26 8.05
CA ILE A 65 -9.94 21.35 8.81
C ILE A 65 -10.00 21.05 10.32
N PRO A 66 -10.47 19.86 10.79
CA PRO A 66 -10.48 19.56 12.22
C PRO A 66 -9.09 19.52 12.86
N LEU A 67 -8.04 19.24 12.07
CA LEU A 67 -6.65 19.19 12.55
C LEU A 67 -6.10 20.60 12.79
N VAL A 68 -6.47 21.56 11.93
CA VAL A 68 -6.07 22.98 12.06
C VAL A 68 -6.48 23.53 13.44
N GLU A 69 -7.73 23.27 13.84
CA GLU A 69 -8.29 23.75 15.10
C GLU A 69 -7.67 23.05 16.33
N ALA A 70 -7.45 21.73 16.20
CA ALA A 70 -7.06 20.91 17.33
C ALA A 70 -5.54 20.82 17.56
N VAL A 71 -4.72 21.16 16.57
CA VAL A 71 -3.25 21.05 16.61
C VAL A 71 -2.61 22.42 16.40
N LYS A 72 -2.58 23.22 17.48
CA LYS A 72 -1.95 24.54 17.47
C LYS A 72 -0.53 24.49 16.88
N GLY A 73 -0.26 25.39 15.94
CA GLY A 73 1.03 25.51 15.26
C GLY A 73 1.32 24.44 14.21
N ALA A 74 0.31 23.65 13.81
CA ALA A 74 0.45 22.76 12.65
C ALA A 74 0.65 23.57 11.37
N LYS A 75 1.49 23.05 10.47
CA LYS A 75 1.75 23.61 9.15
C LYS A 75 1.15 22.72 8.07
N PHE A 76 0.59 23.34 7.04
CA PHE A 76 -0.07 22.64 5.94
C PHE A 76 0.56 23.06 4.61
N VAL A 77 1.09 22.09 3.88
CA VAL A 77 1.65 22.26 2.53
C VAL A 77 0.66 21.66 1.54
N VAL A 78 0.15 22.48 0.64
CA VAL A 78 -0.83 22.09 -0.36
C VAL A 78 -0.13 21.66 -1.63
N MET A 79 -0.45 20.44 -2.06
CA MET A 79 0.01 19.84 -3.30
C MET A 79 -1.02 20.12 -4.39
N SER A 80 -0.68 21.04 -5.30
CA SER A 80 -1.47 21.46 -6.46
C SER A 80 -0.54 21.80 -7.61
N ASP A 81 -1.01 21.64 -8.85
CA ASP A 81 -0.30 22.10 -10.05
C ASP A 81 -0.37 23.62 -10.21
N GLU A 82 -1.40 24.24 -9.64
CA GLU A 82 -1.64 25.68 -9.67
C GLU A 82 -1.39 26.32 -8.31
N LYS A 83 -1.72 27.61 -8.19
CA LYS A 83 -1.68 28.30 -6.90
C LYS A 83 -2.69 27.63 -5.94
N PRO A 84 -2.27 27.28 -4.70
CA PRO A 84 -3.18 26.73 -3.71
C PRO A 84 -4.44 27.60 -3.52
N PRO A 85 -5.61 26.99 -3.33
CA PRO A 85 -6.84 27.73 -3.08
C PRO A 85 -6.74 28.55 -1.78
N GLU A 86 -7.48 29.65 -1.71
CA GLU A 86 -7.58 30.43 -0.47
C GLU A 86 -8.26 29.58 0.63
N THR A 87 -7.66 29.57 1.81
CA THR A 87 -8.22 28.89 2.98
C THR A 87 -8.27 29.85 4.17
N PHE A 88 -9.06 29.52 5.20
CA PHE A 88 -9.15 30.34 6.42
C PHE A 88 -7.92 30.17 7.34
N PHE A 89 -6.95 29.34 6.96
CA PHE A 89 -5.73 29.07 7.70
C PHE A 89 -4.49 29.24 6.81
N GLU A 90 -3.31 29.33 7.42
CA GLU A 90 -2.06 29.49 6.67
C GLU A 90 -1.71 28.19 5.94
N THR A 91 -1.40 28.31 4.65
CA THR A 91 -0.95 27.20 3.80
C THR A 91 0.28 27.62 3.02
N TYR A 92 1.08 26.63 2.64
CA TYR A 92 2.24 26.79 1.76
C TYR A 92 2.03 26.00 0.47
N SER A 93 2.54 26.51 -0.65
CA SER A 93 2.52 25.83 -1.94
C SER A 93 3.66 24.82 -2.03
N TYR A 94 3.36 23.57 -2.35
CA TYR A 94 4.37 22.53 -2.56
C TYR A 94 5.37 22.91 -3.65
N GLU A 95 4.86 23.37 -4.80
CA GLU A 95 5.69 23.72 -5.96
C GLU A 95 6.55 24.96 -5.71
N ASP A 96 6.05 25.95 -4.96
CA ASP A 96 6.85 27.15 -4.67
C ASP A 96 7.95 26.85 -3.66
N LEU A 97 7.67 26.00 -2.66
CA LEU A 97 8.70 25.53 -1.72
C LEU A 97 9.81 24.74 -2.45
N LEU A 98 9.45 23.88 -3.42
CA LEU A 98 10.43 23.13 -4.21
C LEU A 98 11.29 24.03 -5.09
N LYS A 99 10.71 25.04 -5.76
CA LYS A 99 11.46 25.99 -6.62
C LYS A 99 12.52 26.79 -5.86
N GLU A 100 12.35 26.97 -4.56
CA GLU A 100 13.29 27.68 -3.70
C GLU A 100 14.49 26.83 -3.25
N GLN A 101 14.50 25.52 -3.55
CA GLN A 101 15.57 24.61 -3.12
C GLN A 101 16.54 24.27 -4.26
N ASP A 102 17.77 23.93 -3.88
CA ASP A 102 18.77 23.41 -4.81
C ASP A 102 18.41 21.99 -5.30
N GLU A 103 18.75 21.68 -6.55
CA GLU A 103 18.60 20.33 -7.13
C GLU A 103 19.49 19.27 -6.45
N LYS A 104 20.50 19.72 -5.68
CA LYS A 104 21.47 18.86 -5.00
C LYS A 104 21.25 18.96 -3.50
N TYR A 105 21.01 17.81 -2.88
CA TYR A 105 20.90 17.70 -1.43
C TYR A 105 21.74 16.51 -0.95
N ASP A 106 22.62 16.77 0.02
CA ASP A 106 23.42 15.72 0.65
C ASP A 106 22.60 15.03 1.73
N PHE A 107 21.99 13.89 1.37
CA PHE A 107 21.21 13.09 2.30
C PHE A 107 22.07 12.61 3.49
N PRO A 108 21.55 12.70 4.73
CA PRO A 108 22.26 12.21 5.89
C PRO A 108 22.43 10.68 5.82
N VAL A 109 23.54 10.18 6.37
CA VAL A 109 23.69 8.73 6.64
C VAL A 109 22.90 8.41 7.91
N LEU A 110 21.85 7.60 7.76
CA LEU A 110 20.97 7.17 8.84
C LEU A 110 21.23 5.71 9.17
N ASP A 111 20.99 5.32 10.42
CA ASP A 111 20.87 3.89 10.76
C ASP A 111 19.66 3.31 10.01
N GLU A 112 19.86 2.22 9.27
CA GLU A 112 18.79 1.55 8.51
C GLU A 112 17.62 1.08 9.40
N ARG A 113 17.83 0.92 10.71
CA ARG A 113 16.78 0.58 11.68
C ARG A 113 15.96 1.79 12.14
N SER A 114 16.34 3.00 11.74
CA SER A 114 15.57 4.21 12.01
C SER A 114 14.20 4.14 11.33
N ALA A 115 13.21 4.80 11.94
CA ALA A 115 11.86 4.85 11.38
C ALA A 115 11.83 5.60 10.04
N TYR A 116 11.20 4.98 9.05
CA TYR A 116 11.00 5.46 7.69
C TYR A 116 9.58 6.01 7.51
N SER A 117 8.57 5.19 7.81
CA SER A 117 7.18 5.58 7.73
C SER A 117 6.35 4.92 8.83
N ALA A 118 5.14 5.39 9.05
CA ALA A 118 4.20 4.86 10.02
C ALA A 118 2.81 4.74 9.41
N CYS A 119 2.11 3.66 9.75
CA CYS A 119 0.71 3.43 9.41
C CYS A 119 -0.05 3.04 10.67
N TYR A 120 -1.25 3.60 10.85
CA TYR A 120 -2.11 3.26 11.97
C TYR A 120 -3.17 2.27 11.53
N THR A 121 -3.34 1.19 12.30
CA THR A 121 -4.35 0.17 12.06
C THR A 121 -5.73 0.70 12.45
N SER A 122 -6.77 0.36 11.68
CA SER A 122 -8.15 0.54 12.14
C SER A 122 -8.48 -0.63 13.06
N GLY A 123 -8.47 -0.40 14.38
CA GLY A 123 -8.79 -1.45 15.35
C GLY A 123 -10.26 -1.86 15.24
N THR A 124 -10.54 -3.17 15.26
CA THR A 124 -11.91 -3.69 15.49
C THR A 124 -12.30 -3.58 16.97
N THR A 125 -11.30 -3.48 17.85
CA THR A 125 -11.44 -3.29 19.29
C THR A 125 -10.44 -2.20 19.75
N GLY A 126 -10.94 -1.00 20.03
CA GLY A 126 -10.13 0.09 20.61
C GLY A 126 -9.56 1.10 19.61
N LYS A 127 -8.62 1.91 20.09
CA LYS A 127 -8.05 3.03 19.33
C LYS A 127 -7.05 2.53 18.28
N PRO A 128 -6.86 3.26 17.16
CA PRO A 128 -5.86 2.91 16.16
C PRO A 128 -4.46 2.68 16.73
N LYS A 129 -3.76 1.63 16.32
CA LYS A 129 -2.39 1.34 16.79
C LYS A 129 -1.36 1.67 15.73
N GLY A 130 -0.29 2.37 16.10
CA GLY A 130 0.74 2.81 15.17
C GLY A 130 1.80 1.75 14.94
N VAL A 131 1.95 1.29 13.69
CA VAL A 131 3.05 0.44 13.24
C VAL A 131 4.10 1.35 12.57
N TYR A 132 5.33 1.29 13.06
CA TYR A 132 6.45 2.06 12.50
C TYR A 132 7.38 1.13 11.73
N TYR A 133 7.60 1.47 10.47
CA TYR A 133 8.48 0.74 9.56
C TYR A 133 9.86 1.37 9.57
N SER A 134 10.90 0.54 9.49
CA SER A 134 12.28 1.01 9.36
C SER A 134 12.71 1.13 7.89
N HIS A 135 13.79 1.86 7.61
CA HIS A 135 14.39 1.86 6.26
C HIS A 135 14.74 0.43 5.82
N ARG A 136 15.36 -0.35 6.72
CA ARG A 136 15.73 -1.75 6.51
C ARG A 136 14.51 -2.60 6.14
N SER A 137 13.42 -2.49 6.91
CA SER A 137 12.22 -3.29 6.66
C SER A 137 11.58 -2.97 5.32
N ILE A 138 11.50 -1.68 4.96
CA ILE A 138 10.94 -1.26 3.66
C ILE A 138 11.79 -1.75 2.50
N VAL A 139 13.12 -1.62 2.56
CA VAL A 139 14.00 -2.11 1.49
C VAL A 139 13.89 -3.62 1.32
N LEU A 140 13.99 -4.39 2.42
CA LEU A 140 13.92 -5.86 2.36
C LEU A 140 12.55 -6.36 1.88
N HIS A 141 11.47 -5.74 2.36
CA HIS A 141 10.11 -6.04 1.91
C HIS A 141 9.92 -5.72 0.42
N SER A 142 10.46 -4.60 -0.05
CA SER A 142 10.38 -4.19 -1.47
C SER A 142 11.11 -5.18 -2.38
N VAL A 143 12.25 -5.73 -1.94
CA VAL A 143 12.95 -6.81 -2.65
C VAL A 143 12.10 -8.08 -2.69
N ALA A 144 11.41 -8.42 -1.61
CA ALA A 144 10.50 -9.57 -1.58
C ALA A 144 9.32 -9.40 -2.57
N ILE A 145 8.73 -8.21 -2.66
CA ILE A 145 7.68 -7.89 -3.65
C ILE A 145 8.24 -7.97 -5.07
N PHE A 146 9.41 -7.38 -5.30
CA PHE A 146 10.10 -7.40 -6.59
C PHE A 146 10.27 -8.83 -7.10
N THR A 147 10.73 -9.75 -6.25
CA THR A 147 10.85 -11.18 -6.57
C THR A 147 9.49 -11.86 -6.73
N ALA A 148 8.55 -11.65 -5.80
CA ALA A 148 7.27 -12.37 -5.78
C ALA A 148 6.39 -12.06 -7.00
N LEU A 149 6.38 -10.80 -7.46
CA LEU A 149 5.69 -10.39 -8.70
C LEU A 149 6.57 -10.49 -9.94
N SER A 150 7.84 -10.89 -9.80
CA SER A 150 8.82 -10.91 -10.89
C SER A 150 8.84 -9.59 -11.66
N ILE A 151 8.86 -8.47 -10.94
CA ILE A 151 8.84 -7.13 -11.55
C ILE A 151 10.18 -6.91 -12.24
N SER A 152 10.16 -6.35 -13.44
CA SER A 152 11.35 -6.01 -14.21
C SER A 152 11.27 -4.57 -14.73
N LYS A 153 12.37 -4.07 -15.28
CA LYS A 153 12.41 -2.76 -15.97
C LYS A 153 11.43 -2.64 -17.14
N SER A 154 10.96 -3.77 -17.67
CA SER A 154 10.00 -3.84 -18.78
C SER A 154 8.55 -3.81 -18.31
N ASP A 155 8.31 -3.88 -17.00
CA ASP A 155 6.97 -3.79 -16.44
C ASP A 155 6.52 -2.33 -16.27
N VAL A 156 5.22 -2.14 -16.43
CA VAL A 156 4.51 -0.91 -16.08
C VAL A 156 3.62 -1.23 -14.88
N PHE A 157 3.99 -0.69 -13.72
CA PHE A 157 3.28 -0.91 -12.48
C PHE A 157 2.25 0.20 -12.23
N MET A 158 0.96 -0.14 -12.10
CA MET A 158 -0.05 0.82 -11.66
C MET A 158 -0.31 0.69 -10.16
N GLN A 159 -0.12 1.78 -9.42
CA GLN A 159 -0.37 1.84 -7.99
C GLN A 159 -1.86 2.11 -7.71
N ILE A 160 -2.68 1.06 -7.71
CA ILE A 160 -4.12 1.13 -7.37
C ILE A 160 -4.33 1.09 -5.85
N VAL A 161 -3.59 0.23 -5.12
CA VAL A 161 -3.69 0.16 -3.65
C VAL A 161 -3.37 1.53 -3.07
N PRO A 162 -4.21 2.10 -2.17
CA PRO A 162 -3.93 3.41 -1.60
C PRO A 162 -2.58 3.46 -0.88
N MET A 163 -1.75 4.45 -1.23
CA MET A 163 -0.42 4.64 -0.66
C MET A 163 -0.45 5.05 0.81
N PHE A 164 -1.61 5.48 1.33
CA PHE A 164 -1.83 5.72 2.76
C PHE A 164 -2.17 4.45 3.56
N HIS A 165 -2.18 3.27 2.93
CA HIS A 165 -2.52 2.00 3.57
C HIS A 165 -1.39 0.98 3.38
N ALA A 166 -0.67 0.71 4.47
CA ALA A 166 0.48 -0.21 4.51
C ALA A 166 1.46 0.05 3.33
N SER A 167 1.82 1.31 3.12
CA SER A 167 2.71 1.77 2.06
C SER A 167 2.29 1.33 0.65
N GLY A 168 0.99 1.32 0.36
CA GLY A 168 0.49 0.88 -0.95
C GLY A 168 0.88 -0.56 -1.29
N TRP A 169 1.13 -1.38 -0.26
CA TRP A 169 1.66 -2.75 -0.34
C TRP A 169 3.07 -2.88 -0.94
N GLY A 170 3.81 -1.78 -1.10
CA GLY A 170 5.21 -1.78 -1.53
C GLY A 170 5.46 -2.04 -3.02
N GLY A 171 4.40 -2.13 -3.84
CA GLY A 171 4.51 -2.39 -5.27
C GLY A 171 5.26 -1.28 -6.02
N PHE A 172 4.99 -0.01 -5.71
CA PHE A 172 5.74 1.11 -6.30
C PHE A 172 7.22 1.12 -5.90
N PHE A 173 7.60 0.68 -4.68
CA PHE A 173 9.01 0.55 -4.31
C PHE A 173 9.71 -0.53 -5.12
N ALA A 174 9.06 -1.68 -5.32
CA ALA A 174 9.58 -2.74 -6.15
C ALA A 174 9.76 -2.29 -7.62
N ALA A 175 8.81 -1.50 -8.14
CA ALA A 175 8.92 -0.90 -9.47
C ALA A 175 10.07 0.13 -9.55
N THR A 176 10.29 0.94 -8.50
CA THR A 176 11.44 1.84 -8.40
C THR A 176 12.76 1.07 -8.42
N ILE A 177 12.88 -0.02 -7.64
CA ILE A 177 14.07 -0.89 -7.63
C ILE A 177 14.33 -1.45 -9.04
N ALA A 178 13.27 -1.85 -9.74
CA ALA A 178 13.37 -2.39 -11.09
C ALA A 178 13.73 -1.34 -12.15
N GLY A 179 13.59 -0.04 -11.85
CA GLY A 179 13.67 1.04 -12.84
C GLY A 179 12.53 0.99 -13.86
N GLY A 180 11.37 0.43 -13.47
CA GLY A 180 10.18 0.31 -14.31
C GLY A 180 9.33 1.58 -14.31
N LYS A 181 8.35 1.65 -15.21
CA LYS A 181 7.38 2.76 -15.26
C LYS A 181 6.36 2.59 -14.16
N ILE A 182 6.03 3.68 -13.46
CA ILE A 182 4.99 3.71 -12.43
C ILE A 182 3.85 4.60 -12.89
N VAL A 183 2.63 4.10 -12.81
CA VAL A 183 1.40 4.82 -13.18
C VAL A 183 0.56 5.06 -11.94
N PHE A 184 0.21 6.32 -11.71
CA PHE A 184 -0.57 6.77 -10.58
C PHE A 184 -1.97 7.17 -11.05
N PRO A 185 -3.03 6.44 -10.70
CA PRO A 185 -4.39 6.73 -11.18
C PRO A 185 -5.04 7.95 -10.52
N GLY A 186 -4.39 8.56 -9.52
CA GLY A 186 -4.96 9.69 -8.78
C GLY A 186 -6.25 9.29 -8.05
N ARG A 187 -7.21 10.20 -8.08
CA ARG A 187 -8.56 9.98 -7.54
C ARG A 187 -9.45 9.31 -8.58
N PHE A 188 -10.08 8.22 -8.21
CA PHE A 188 -11.14 7.57 -8.99
C PHE A 188 -12.25 7.06 -8.08
N MET A 189 -13.41 6.75 -8.65
CA MET A 189 -14.57 6.24 -7.92
C MET A 189 -14.85 4.78 -8.31
N LEU A 190 -15.32 3.96 -7.37
CA LEU A 190 -15.54 2.52 -7.64
C LEU A 190 -16.76 2.25 -8.53
N ASP A 191 -17.69 3.21 -8.62
CA ASP A 191 -18.86 3.19 -9.49
C ASP A 191 -18.57 3.69 -10.92
N ASP A 192 -17.42 4.35 -11.14
CA ASP A 192 -16.91 4.71 -12.47
C ASP A 192 -15.47 4.24 -12.67
N LEU A 193 -15.33 3.02 -13.21
CA LEU A 193 -14.04 2.42 -13.50
C LEU A 193 -13.49 2.69 -14.90
N LYS A 194 -14.22 3.45 -15.73
CA LYS A 194 -13.74 3.79 -17.07
C LYS A 194 -12.37 4.49 -17.03
N PRO A 195 -12.11 5.50 -16.18
CA PRO A 195 -10.82 6.17 -16.14
C PRO A 195 -9.66 5.23 -15.79
N VAL A 196 -9.88 4.29 -14.86
CA VAL A 196 -8.84 3.33 -14.45
C VAL A 196 -8.56 2.33 -15.56
N VAL A 197 -9.59 1.77 -16.20
CA VAL A 197 -9.42 0.81 -17.30
C VAL A 197 -8.79 1.46 -18.53
N ASP A 198 -9.22 2.67 -18.88
CA ASP A 198 -8.63 3.44 -19.98
C ASP A 198 -7.15 3.71 -19.73
N LEU A 199 -6.78 4.07 -18.49
CA LEU A 199 -5.39 4.31 -18.11
C LEU A 199 -4.55 3.03 -18.12
N ILE A 200 -5.10 1.88 -17.69
CA ILE A 200 -4.44 0.57 -17.80
C ILE A 200 -4.08 0.28 -19.26
N LEU A 201 -5.02 0.53 -20.18
CA LEU A 201 -4.84 0.28 -21.62
C LEU A 201 -3.87 1.29 -22.25
N ALA A 202 -4.06 2.59 -22.00
CA ALA A 202 -3.25 3.65 -22.55
C ALA A 202 -1.77 3.52 -22.17
N GLU A 203 -1.51 3.12 -20.91
CA GLU A 203 -0.15 3.01 -20.38
C GLU A 203 0.45 1.61 -20.54
N ASN A 204 -0.29 0.64 -21.10
CA ASN A 204 0.10 -0.76 -21.23
C ASN A 204 0.53 -1.38 -19.88
N VAL A 205 -0.29 -1.20 -18.85
CA VAL A 205 0.00 -1.69 -17.49
C VAL A 205 0.10 -3.22 -17.48
N THR A 206 1.20 -3.73 -16.92
CA THR A 206 1.49 -5.17 -16.85
C THR A 206 1.41 -5.72 -15.43
N VAL A 207 1.53 -4.87 -14.41
CA VAL A 207 1.49 -5.26 -13.00
C VAL A 207 0.65 -4.29 -12.19
N THR A 208 -0.16 -4.81 -11.27
CA THR A 208 -0.82 -3.99 -10.25
C THR A 208 -1.06 -4.78 -8.97
N ALA A 209 -1.71 -4.16 -8.00
CA ALA A 209 -2.22 -4.81 -6.80
C ALA A 209 -3.56 -4.19 -6.42
N GLY A 210 -4.41 -4.95 -5.74
CA GLY A 210 -5.72 -4.50 -5.29
C GLY A 210 -6.37 -5.49 -4.34
N ALA A 211 -7.55 -5.14 -3.84
CA ALA A 211 -8.41 -6.06 -3.10
C ALA A 211 -9.56 -6.54 -4.01
N PRO A 212 -10.27 -7.62 -3.66
CA PRO A 212 -11.52 -7.97 -4.33
C PRO A 212 -12.52 -6.80 -4.43
N ALA A 213 -12.47 -5.86 -3.48
CA ALA A 213 -13.28 -4.64 -3.47
C ALA A 213 -13.09 -3.71 -4.70
N ILE A 214 -11.96 -3.79 -5.42
CA ILE A 214 -11.76 -3.10 -6.70
C ILE A 214 -11.90 -4.06 -7.89
N PHE A 215 -11.42 -5.30 -7.74
CA PHE A 215 -11.42 -6.26 -8.85
C PHE A 215 -12.82 -6.80 -9.19
N ILE A 216 -13.74 -6.90 -8.24
CA ILE A 216 -15.14 -7.29 -8.52
C ILE A 216 -15.86 -6.20 -9.33
N PRO A 217 -15.88 -4.92 -8.90
CA PRO A 217 -16.43 -3.85 -9.75
C PRO A 217 -15.76 -3.78 -11.13
N MET A 218 -14.43 -4.00 -11.20
CA MET A 218 -13.70 -4.02 -12.48
C MET A 218 -14.20 -5.12 -13.40
N LEU A 219 -14.35 -6.35 -12.90
CA LEU A 219 -14.92 -7.44 -13.67
C LEU A 219 -16.33 -7.11 -14.16
N ASN A 220 -17.19 -6.59 -13.29
CA ASN A 220 -18.56 -6.21 -13.64
C ASN A 220 -18.60 -5.11 -14.72
N TYR A 221 -17.69 -4.15 -14.66
CA TYR A 221 -17.54 -3.11 -15.67
C TYR A 221 -17.10 -3.71 -17.01
N LEU A 222 -16.04 -4.53 -17.01
CA LEU A 222 -15.50 -5.18 -18.21
C LEU A 222 -16.52 -6.09 -18.91
N GLN A 223 -17.36 -6.80 -18.15
CA GLN A 223 -18.41 -7.66 -18.69
C GLN A 223 -19.53 -6.90 -19.40
N LYS A 224 -19.74 -5.62 -19.06
CA LYS A 224 -20.75 -4.76 -19.67
C LYS A 224 -20.28 -4.05 -20.94
N LEU A 225 -18.97 -4.05 -21.22
CA LEU A 225 -18.43 -3.45 -22.44
C LEU A 225 -18.85 -4.26 -23.67
N GLU A 226 -19.31 -3.57 -24.72
CA GLU A 226 -19.59 -4.19 -26.03
C GLU A 226 -18.31 -4.77 -26.63
N ASN A 227 -17.22 -3.99 -26.60
CA ASN A 227 -15.90 -4.41 -27.03
C ASN A 227 -15.09 -4.84 -25.81
N LYS A 228 -14.90 -6.15 -25.64
CA LYS A 228 -14.15 -6.73 -24.51
C LYS A 228 -12.64 -6.57 -24.74
N PRO A 229 -11.94 -5.68 -24.01
CA PRO A 229 -10.50 -5.53 -24.16
C PRO A 229 -9.76 -6.79 -23.68
N LYS A 230 -8.51 -6.96 -24.11
CA LYS A 230 -7.60 -7.97 -23.59
C LYS A 230 -6.41 -7.28 -22.93
N PHE A 231 -6.01 -7.83 -21.78
CA PHE A 231 -4.91 -7.36 -20.98
C PHE A 231 -3.79 -8.41 -20.97
N ASN A 232 -2.59 -7.97 -20.64
CA ASN A 232 -1.48 -8.83 -20.22
C ASN A 232 -1.05 -8.36 -18.81
N LEU A 233 -1.94 -8.58 -17.85
CA LEU A 233 -1.84 -7.97 -16.52
C LEU A 233 -1.79 -9.07 -15.46
N ARG A 234 -0.81 -9.00 -14.57
CA ARG A 234 -0.79 -9.80 -13.33
C ARG A 234 -1.01 -8.90 -12.13
N ALA A 235 -1.83 -9.35 -11.19
CA ALA A 235 -2.27 -8.51 -10.09
C ALA A 235 -2.26 -9.28 -8.77
N PHE A 236 -1.58 -8.73 -7.76
CA PHE A 236 -1.79 -9.18 -6.39
C PHE A 236 -3.20 -8.82 -5.93
N SER A 237 -3.90 -9.79 -5.36
CA SER A 237 -5.19 -9.62 -4.70
C SER A 237 -5.05 -10.01 -3.24
N GLY A 238 -5.43 -9.13 -2.31
CA GLY A 238 -5.33 -9.38 -0.87
C GLY A 238 -6.45 -8.70 -0.07
N ALA A 239 -6.22 -8.50 1.22
CA ALA A 239 -7.17 -8.05 2.25
C ALA A 239 -8.31 -9.05 2.56
N THR A 240 -8.93 -9.63 1.53
CA THR A 240 -9.89 -10.73 1.66
C THR A 240 -9.60 -11.81 0.62
N GLU A 241 -10.09 -13.02 0.88
CA GLU A 241 -9.97 -14.12 -0.08
C GLU A 241 -10.64 -13.74 -1.42
N PRO A 242 -9.93 -13.81 -2.56
CA PRO A 242 -10.51 -13.53 -3.86
C PRO A 242 -11.47 -14.66 -4.27
N PRO A 243 -12.74 -14.34 -4.62
CA PRO A 243 -13.68 -15.36 -5.08
C PRO A 243 -13.23 -16.01 -6.39
N LEU A 244 -13.38 -17.33 -6.54
CA LEU A 244 -12.99 -18.04 -7.77
C LEU A 244 -13.69 -17.48 -9.02
N ALA A 245 -14.97 -17.10 -8.91
CA ALA A 245 -15.70 -16.49 -10.01
C ALA A 245 -15.04 -15.20 -10.49
N MET A 246 -14.53 -14.38 -9.56
CA MET A 246 -13.77 -13.17 -9.89
C MET A 246 -12.45 -13.51 -10.57
N MET A 247 -11.67 -14.44 -10.01
CA MET A 247 -10.37 -14.83 -10.56
C MET A 247 -10.51 -15.43 -11.97
N LYS A 248 -11.46 -16.34 -12.17
CA LYS A 248 -11.76 -16.96 -13.46
C LYS A 248 -12.27 -15.93 -14.47
N GLY A 249 -13.21 -15.08 -14.06
CA GLY A 249 -13.78 -14.04 -14.92
C GLY A 249 -12.73 -13.03 -15.39
N LEU A 250 -11.86 -12.56 -14.51
CA LEU A 250 -10.78 -11.63 -14.88
C LEU A 250 -9.72 -12.30 -15.78
N LYS A 251 -9.46 -13.60 -15.57
CA LYS A 251 -8.57 -14.37 -16.45
C LYS A 251 -9.08 -14.43 -17.89
N GLU A 252 -10.39 -14.42 -18.12
CA GLU A 252 -10.96 -14.34 -19.49
C GLU A 252 -10.57 -13.05 -20.21
N PHE A 253 -10.33 -11.97 -19.49
CA PHE A 253 -9.83 -10.70 -20.03
C PHE A 253 -8.29 -10.65 -20.10
N GLY A 254 -7.57 -11.66 -19.62
CA GLY A 254 -6.10 -11.66 -19.56
C GLY A 254 -5.52 -10.98 -18.30
N ILE A 255 -6.32 -10.92 -17.23
CA ILE A 255 -5.90 -10.43 -15.91
C ILE A 255 -5.69 -11.63 -14.99
N GLU A 256 -4.44 -11.95 -14.67
CA GLU A 256 -4.08 -12.99 -13.71
C GLU A 256 -4.14 -12.45 -12.28
N ILE A 257 -5.03 -13.03 -11.47
CA ILE A 257 -5.12 -12.72 -10.04
C ILE A 257 -4.23 -13.69 -9.26
N ILE A 258 -3.31 -13.12 -8.50
CA ILE A 258 -2.40 -13.83 -7.59
C ILE A 258 -2.79 -13.47 -6.16
N HIS A 259 -3.29 -14.43 -5.39
CA HIS A 259 -3.66 -14.16 -3.99
C HIS A 259 -2.40 -13.92 -3.16
N ALA A 260 -2.41 -12.86 -2.36
CA ALA A 260 -1.38 -12.56 -1.38
C ALA A 260 -2.01 -12.23 -0.03
N TYR A 261 -1.33 -12.59 1.05
CA TYR A 261 -1.73 -12.27 2.40
C TYR A 261 -0.69 -11.44 3.12
N GLY A 262 -1.20 -10.57 3.96
CA GLY A 262 -0.45 -9.58 4.67
C GLY A 262 -1.31 -8.76 5.61
N ALA A 263 -0.65 -8.01 6.46
CA ALA A 263 -1.25 -7.09 7.43
C ALA A 263 -0.38 -5.84 7.58
N THR A 264 -0.95 -4.75 8.09
CA THR A 264 -0.21 -3.51 8.37
C THR A 264 1.04 -3.77 9.21
N GLU A 265 0.97 -4.71 10.15
CA GLU A 265 2.02 -5.19 11.05
C GLU A 265 3.18 -5.90 10.35
N THR A 266 3.02 -6.24 9.06
CA THR A 266 3.95 -7.08 8.29
C THR A 266 4.45 -6.37 7.03
N SER A 267 4.36 -5.04 7.00
CA SER A 267 4.94 -4.17 5.97
C SER A 267 4.53 -4.30 4.46
N PRO A 268 3.42 -4.94 3.99
CA PRO A 268 2.49 -5.89 4.59
C PRO A 268 2.70 -7.35 4.17
N LEU A 269 3.60 -7.69 3.25
CA LEU A 269 3.58 -9.03 2.62
C LEU A 269 4.10 -10.12 3.57
N VAL A 270 3.34 -11.21 3.69
CA VAL A 270 3.75 -12.43 4.41
C VAL A 270 3.87 -13.61 3.46
N CYS A 271 2.86 -13.84 2.63
CA CYS A 271 2.84 -14.94 1.68
C CYS A 271 2.11 -14.56 0.39
N TYR A 272 2.43 -15.25 -0.69
CA TYR A 272 1.70 -15.14 -1.95
C TYR A 272 1.56 -16.50 -2.61
N ASN A 273 0.55 -16.62 -3.46
CA ASN A 273 0.22 -17.86 -4.13
C ASN A 273 0.97 -17.98 -5.46
N PHE A 274 1.57 -19.14 -5.68
CA PHE A 274 1.99 -19.58 -7.00
C PHE A 274 1.81 -21.09 -7.06
N LEU A 275 1.54 -21.62 -8.25
CA LEU A 275 1.44 -23.05 -8.45
C LEU A 275 2.87 -23.62 -8.56
N LYS A 276 3.22 -24.55 -7.67
CA LYS A 276 4.53 -25.22 -7.74
C LYS A 276 4.60 -26.14 -8.97
N PRO A 277 5.78 -26.33 -9.59
CA PRO A 277 5.93 -27.19 -10.75
C PRO A 277 5.39 -28.62 -10.55
N GLU A 278 5.55 -29.19 -9.35
CA GLU A 278 5.08 -30.55 -9.04
C GLU A 278 3.55 -30.66 -8.99
N LEU A 279 2.84 -29.52 -8.91
CA LEU A 279 1.38 -29.44 -8.87
C LEU A 279 0.78 -29.17 -10.26
N GLU A 280 1.61 -29.06 -11.30
CA GLU A 280 1.13 -28.83 -12.68
C GLU A 280 0.41 -30.04 -13.28
N THR A 281 0.55 -31.23 -12.70
CA THR A 281 -0.15 -32.44 -13.15
C THR A 281 -1.57 -32.57 -12.59
N LEU A 282 -1.98 -31.68 -11.68
CA LEU A 282 -3.33 -31.69 -11.10
C LEU A 282 -4.40 -31.31 -12.12
N GLY A 283 -5.65 -31.67 -11.85
CA GLY A 283 -6.80 -31.21 -12.64
C GLY A 283 -7.02 -29.69 -12.51
N ASP A 284 -7.63 -29.08 -13.52
CA ASP A 284 -7.84 -27.63 -13.55
C ASP A 284 -8.64 -27.10 -12.35
N GLU A 285 -9.67 -27.84 -11.91
CA GLU A 285 -10.47 -27.46 -10.73
C GLU A 285 -9.62 -27.47 -9.45
N GLU A 286 -8.80 -28.49 -9.26
CA GLU A 286 -7.89 -28.59 -8.11
C GLU A 286 -6.85 -27.45 -8.12
N LYS A 287 -6.32 -27.11 -9.30
CA LYS A 287 -5.42 -25.96 -9.46
C LYS A 287 -6.09 -24.66 -9.05
N TRP A 288 -7.37 -24.46 -9.39
CA TRP A 288 -8.12 -23.27 -8.97
C TRP A 288 -8.32 -23.21 -7.45
N GLU A 289 -8.66 -24.33 -6.82
CA GLU A 289 -8.76 -24.40 -5.36
C GLU A 289 -7.43 -24.09 -4.68
N ILE A 290 -6.30 -24.52 -5.26
CA ILE A 290 -4.97 -24.16 -4.76
C ILE A 290 -4.70 -22.67 -4.96
N ARG A 291 -4.99 -22.10 -6.13
CA ARG A 291 -4.78 -20.68 -6.45
C ARG A 291 -5.57 -19.74 -5.54
N ARG A 292 -6.70 -20.19 -5.00
CA ARG A 292 -7.51 -19.44 -4.04
C ARG A 292 -6.85 -19.32 -2.67
N LYS A 293 -5.95 -20.21 -2.27
CA LYS A 293 -5.27 -20.13 -0.97
C LYS A 293 -4.35 -18.91 -0.89
N GLN A 294 -4.07 -18.43 0.32
CA GLN A 294 -3.20 -17.28 0.60
C GLN A 294 -1.76 -17.46 0.10
N GLY A 295 -1.34 -18.71 -0.09
CA GLY A 295 -0.07 -19.08 -0.70
C GLY A 295 0.98 -19.53 0.29
N ILE A 296 2.25 -19.27 -0.04
CA ILE A 296 3.42 -19.77 0.69
C ILE A 296 4.22 -18.57 1.21
N PRO A 297 4.77 -18.63 2.44
CA PRO A 297 5.61 -17.56 2.98
C PRO A 297 6.73 -17.15 2.03
N VAL A 298 6.98 -15.85 1.95
CA VAL A 298 8.11 -15.33 1.20
C VAL A 298 9.41 -15.51 1.98
N PHE A 299 10.55 -15.44 1.29
CA PHE A 299 11.84 -15.32 1.98
C PHE A 299 11.79 -14.16 2.99
N GLY A 300 12.30 -14.37 4.20
CA GLY A 300 12.34 -13.34 5.23
C GLY A 300 11.13 -13.33 6.17
N THR A 301 10.13 -14.19 5.95
CA THR A 301 9.02 -14.45 6.87
C THR A 301 8.93 -15.92 7.25
N ASP A 302 8.70 -16.18 8.53
CA ASP A 302 8.34 -17.50 9.06
C ASP A 302 6.90 -17.43 9.58
N VAL A 303 6.16 -18.51 9.39
CA VAL A 303 4.80 -18.68 9.94
C VAL A 303 4.68 -20.00 10.68
N LYS A 304 3.79 -20.04 11.67
CA LYS A 304 3.30 -21.28 12.29
C LYS A 304 1.87 -21.09 12.78
N ILE A 305 1.19 -22.19 13.08
CA ILE A 305 -0.08 -22.15 13.83
C ILE A 305 0.10 -22.70 15.23
N VAL A 306 -0.57 -22.10 16.22
CA VAL A 306 -0.52 -22.50 17.62
C VAL A 306 -1.91 -22.72 18.23
N ASP A 307 -1.97 -23.52 19.31
CA ASP A 307 -3.14 -23.62 20.17
C ASP A 307 -3.20 -22.49 21.22
N GLU A 308 -4.26 -22.47 22.04
CA GLU A 308 -4.47 -21.47 23.11
C GLU A 308 -3.35 -21.45 24.18
N SER A 309 -2.56 -22.53 24.27
CA SER A 309 -1.40 -22.61 25.18
C SER A 309 -0.08 -22.18 24.52
N GLY A 310 -0.12 -21.76 23.25
CA GLY A 310 1.03 -21.35 22.46
C GLY A 310 1.85 -22.52 21.89
N ARG A 311 1.35 -23.75 21.98
CA ARG A 311 2.05 -24.92 21.42
C ARG A 311 1.80 -25.00 19.92
N GLU A 312 2.86 -25.33 19.18
CA GLU A 312 2.79 -25.48 17.73
C GLU A 312 1.91 -26.66 17.32
N LEU A 313 1.11 -26.45 16.27
CA LEU A 313 0.17 -27.41 15.71
C LEU A 313 0.68 -27.98 14.37
N PRO A 314 0.22 -29.19 13.96
CA PRO A 314 0.68 -29.85 12.75
C PRO A 314 0.25 -29.15 11.46
N TRP A 315 1.08 -29.28 10.42
CA TRP A 315 0.86 -28.68 9.09
C TRP A 315 0.13 -29.66 8.16
N ASP A 316 -1.06 -30.12 8.57
CA ASP A 316 -1.83 -31.17 7.87
C ASP A 316 -2.91 -30.63 6.90
N GLY A 317 -3.06 -29.30 6.83
CA GLY A 317 -4.06 -28.63 6.00
C GLY A 317 -5.50 -28.72 6.52
N LYS A 318 -5.72 -29.21 7.74
CA LYS A 318 -7.04 -29.38 8.37
C LYS A 318 -7.11 -28.79 9.79
N THR A 319 -6.02 -28.90 10.55
CA THR A 319 -5.91 -28.37 11.90
C THR A 319 -5.96 -26.85 11.87
N ILE A 320 -6.81 -26.27 12.72
CA ILE A 320 -7.03 -24.83 12.83
C ILE A 320 -6.34 -24.33 14.11
N GLY A 321 -5.62 -23.22 14.00
CA GLY A 321 -4.97 -22.55 15.12
C GLY A 321 -4.72 -21.07 14.83
N GLU A 322 -4.17 -20.37 15.81
CA GLU A 322 -3.77 -18.97 15.68
C GLU A 322 -2.50 -18.85 14.83
N LEU A 323 -2.51 -17.99 13.82
CA LEU A 323 -1.36 -17.73 12.97
C LEU A 323 -0.35 -16.83 13.69
N CYS A 324 0.85 -17.36 13.94
CA CYS A 324 1.99 -16.57 14.41
C CYS A 324 2.95 -16.29 13.26
N ILE A 325 3.49 -15.07 13.22
CA ILE A 325 4.37 -14.59 12.15
C ILE A 325 5.59 -13.92 12.76
N ARG A 326 6.77 -14.18 12.21
CA ARG A 326 7.99 -13.40 12.51
C ARG A 326 8.76 -13.17 11.22
N GLY A 327 9.60 -12.14 11.18
CA GLY A 327 10.37 -11.88 9.98
C GLY A 327 11.13 -10.56 9.99
N LEU A 328 11.79 -10.28 8.88
CA LEU A 328 12.68 -9.12 8.70
C LEU A 328 11.93 -7.77 8.69
N TRP A 329 10.62 -7.79 8.52
CA TRP A 329 9.75 -6.60 8.42
C TRP A 329 8.43 -6.77 9.17
N VAL A 330 8.41 -7.69 10.15
CA VAL A 330 7.26 -7.91 11.04
C VAL A 330 7.45 -7.05 12.29
N THR A 331 6.42 -6.31 12.67
CA THR A 331 6.45 -5.44 13.86
C THR A 331 6.64 -6.29 15.12
N GLY A 332 7.50 -5.82 16.03
CA GLY A 332 7.69 -6.45 17.35
C GLY A 332 6.79 -5.85 18.43
N GLU A 333 6.36 -4.61 18.25
CA GLU A 333 5.54 -3.85 19.19
C GLU A 333 4.73 -2.79 18.43
N TYR A 334 3.73 -2.21 19.09
CA TYR A 334 3.04 -1.02 18.60
C TYR A 334 3.66 0.22 19.23
N TYR A 335 3.61 1.35 18.53
CA TYR A 335 4.14 2.59 19.06
C TYR A 335 3.37 3.02 20.31
N LYS A 336 4.04 3.08 21.46
CA LYS A 336 3.49 3.51 22.77
C LYS A 336 2.32 2.66 23.29
N ASP A 337 2.30 1.36 23.01
CA ASP A 337 1.29 0.39 23.45
C ASP A 337 1.96 -0.96 23.71
#